data_AF-A0A933ADT4-F1
#
_entry.id   AF-A0A933ADT4-F1
#
_cell.length_a   1.000
_cell.length_b   1.000
_cell.length_c   1.000
_cell.angle_alpha   90.00
_cell.angle_beta   90.00
_cell.angle_gamma   90.00
#
_symmetry.space_group_name_H-M   'P 1'
#
loop_
_entity.id
_entity.type
_entity.pdbx_description
1 polymer ?
#
loop_
_entity_poly.entity_id
_entity_poly.type
_entity_poly.pdbx_seq_one_letter_code
_entity_poly.pdbx_strand_id
1 'polypeptide(L)'
;MNDKLTVINHLLYEHRVISQFLETLRNARMEQEISFMKITRERDLPKLRQIVEKQYNLLQSLISLTDGLGDHCRREETELPFPPGTLVTKALGIEHRRLHSELARIRVLLTGREFNTLSWDEVMANGYELGYAIERICDMIEAHSNKEDALYGLLKTALENETTESATQEASPARTS
;
A
#
# COMPACT_ATOMS: atom_id res chain seq x y z
N MET A 1 9.29 -7.58 26.61
CA MET A 1 10.15 -7.42 25.41
C MET A 1 9.68 -8.25 24.23
N ASN A 2 9.22 -9.49 24.41
CA ASN A 2 8.70 -10.35 23.31
C ASN A 2 7.56 -9.71 22.49
N ASP A 3 6.77 -8.84 23.12
CA ASP A 3 5.68 -8.08 22.51
C ASP A 3 6.15 -7.09 21.42
N LYS A 4 7.31 -6.43 21.62
CA LYS A 4 7.84 -5.41 20.71
C LYS A 4 8.32 -6.00 19.38
N LEU A 5 9.05 -7.12 19.47
CA LEU A 5 9.51 -7.85 18.29
C LEU A 5 8.33 -8.49 17.54
N THR A 6 7.28 -8.88 18.25
CA THR A 6 6.03 -9.38 17.66
C THR A 6 5.35 -8.29 16.82
N VAL A 7 5.23 -7.07 17.35
CA VAL A 7 4.67 -5.93 16.60
C VAL A 7 5.47 -5.67 15.32
N ILE A 8 6.81 -5.60 15.39
CA ILE A 8 7.64 -5.35 14.22
C ILE A 8 7.48 -6.45 13.16
N ASN A 9 7.51 -7.73 13.57
CA ASN A 9 7.31 -8.84 12.64
C ASN A 9 5.90 -8.81 12.02
N HIS A 10 4.90 -8.32 12.76
CA HIS A 10 3.55 -8.16 12.24
C HIS A 10 3.46 -7.04 11.19
N LEU A 11 4.06 -5.87 11.45
CA LEU A 11 4.13 -4.76 10.47
C LEU A 11 4.86 -5.20 9.18
N LEU A 12 5.97 -5.92 9.30
CA LEU A 12 6.68 -6.51 8.16
C LEU A 12 5.83 -7.55 7.39
N TYR A 13 4.95 -8.27 8.08
CA TYR A 13 4.00 -9.17 7.42
C TYR A 13 2.91 -8.38 6.68
N GLU A 14 2.38 -7.30 7.26
CA GLU A 14 1.41 -6.43 6.62
C GLU A 14 1.95 -5.84 5.30
N HIS A 15 3.23 -5.46 5.21
CA HIS A 15 3.84 -5.04 3.93
C HIS A 15 3.76 -6.09 2.82
N ARG A 16 3.86 -7.37 3.16
CA ARG A 16 3.70 -8.47 2.19
C ARG A 16 2.26 -8.56 1.71
N VAL A 17 1.30 -8.37 2.61
CA VAL A 17 -0.13 -8.34 2.27
C VAL A 17 -0.45 -7.13 1.39
N ILE A 18 0.07 -5.94 1.73
CA ILE A 18 -0.07 -4.73 0.92
C ILE A 18 0.50 -4.95 -0.48
N SER A 19 1.68 -5.56 -0.60
CA SER A 19 2.28 -5.92 -1.89
C SER A 19 1.34 -6.80 -2.74
N GLN A 20 0.63 -7.74 -2.14
CA GLN A 20 -0.37 -8.56 -2.85
C GLN A 20 -1.58 -7.74 -3.32
N PHE A 21 -2.03 -6.77 -2.52
CA PHE A 21 -3.08 -5.84 -2.95
C PHE A 21 -2.62 -4.94 -4.10
N LEU A 22 -1.38 -4.47 -4.08
CA LEU A 22 -0.79 -3.71 -5.19
C LEU A 22 -0.72 -4.53 -6.47
N GLU A 23 -0.29 -5.79 -6.39
CA GLU A 23 -0.29 -6.70 -7.55
C GLU A 23 -1.70 -6.92 -8.10
N THR A 24 -2.68 -7.14 -7.22
CA THR A 24 -4.09 -7.28 -7.60
C THR A 24 -4.62 -6.02 -8.30
N LEU A 25 -4.26 -4.83 -7.81
CA LEU A 25 -4.64 -3.55 -8.40
C LEU A 25 -3.99 -3.35 -9.77
N ARG A 26 -2.69 -3.64 -9.91
CA ARG A 26 -1.96 -3.57 -11.19
C ARG A 26 -2.54 -4.54 -12.22
N ASN A 27 -2.87 -5.77 -11.82
CA ASN A 27 -3.51 -6.75 -12.69
C ASN A 27 -4.89 -6.27 -13.17
N ALA A 28 -5.73 -5.75 -12.28
CA ALA A 28 -7.02 -5.19 -12.64
C ALA A 28 -6.90 -4.01 -13.63
N ARG A 29 -5.91 -3.13 -13.42
CA ARG A 29 -5.59 -2.02 -14.34
C ARG A 29 -5.15 -2.55 -15.71
N MET A 30 -4.24 -3.51 -15.75
CA MET A 30 -3.75 -4.11 -16.99
C MET A 30 -4.87 -4.79 -17.79
N GLU A 31 -5.77 -5.51 -17.13
CA GLU A 31 -6.95 -6.10 -17.77
C GLU A 31 -7.88 -5.04 -18.38
N GLN A 32 -8.06 -3.91 -17.70
CA GLN A 32 -8.84 -2.79 -18.21
C GLN A 32 -8.17 -2.16 -19.42
N GLU A 33 -6.85 -1.95 -19.39
CA GLU A 33 -6.07 -1.39 -20.50
C GLU A 33 -6.12 -2.29 -21.74
N ILE A 34 -5.96 -3.60 -21.58
CA ILE A 34 -6.13 -4.58 -22.66
C ILE A 34 -7.53 -4.49 -23.27
N SER A 35 -8.56 -4.30 -22.44
CA SER A 35 -9.94 -4.15 -22.89
C SER A 35 -10.13 -2.85 -23.68
N PHE A 36 -9.58 -1.73 -23.21
CA PHE A 36 -9.57 -0.46 -23.96
C PHE A 36 -8.89 -0.60 -25.33
N MET A 37 -7.72 -1.24 -25.40
CA MET A 37 -7.01 -1.45 -26.66
C MET A 37 -7.83 -2.27 -27.66
N LYS A 38 -8.53 -3.32 -27.21
CA LYS A 38 -9.39 -4.14 -28.06
C LYS A 38 -10.57 -3.34 -28.60
N ILE A 39 -11.27 -2.62 -27.71
CA ILE A 39 -12.45 -1.81 -28.07
C ILE A 39 -12.07 -0.67 -29.02
N THR A 40 -10.90 -0.06 -28.83
CA THR A 40 -10.38 1.00 -29.73
C THR A 40 -10.21 0.51 -31.16
N ARG A 41 -9.70 -0.71 -31.34
CA ARG A 41 -9.50 -1.30 -32.68
C ARG A 41 -10.82 -1.57 -33.39
N GLU A 42 -11.86 -1.90 -32.64
CA GLU A 42 -13.15 -2.37 -33.18
C GLU A 42 -14.21 -1.25 -33.23
N ARG A 43 -14.01 -0.12 -32.54
CA ARG A 43 -14.98 0.98 -32.35
C ARG A 43 -16.39 0.48 -31.96
N ASP A 44 -16.43 -0.55 -31.12
CA ASP A 44 -17.64 -1.29 -30.77
C ASP A 44 -18.22 -0.79 -29.44
N LEU A 45 -19.12 0.20 -29.51
CA LEU A 45 -19.81 0.81 -28.35
C LEU A 45 -20.54 -0.20 -27.43
N PRO A 46 -21.22 -1.24 -27.94
CA PRO A 46 -21.77 -2.32 -27.11
C PRO A 46 -20.79 -3.00 -26.14
N LYS A 47 -19.47 -2.98 -26.43
CA LYS A 47 -18.43 -3.52 -25.54
C LYS A 47 -18.07 -2.59 -24.38
N LEU A 48 -18.62 -1.37 -24.31
CA LEU A 48 -18.50 -0.49 -23.15
C LEU A 48 -18.98 -1.15 -21.85
N ARG A 49 -19.93 -2.09 -21.90
CA ARG A 49 -20.35 -2.88 -20.72
C ARG A 49 -19.19 -3.66 -20.08
N GLN A 50 -18.26 -4.18 -20.89
CA GLN A 50 -17.09 -4.88 -20.37
C GLN A 50 -16.14 -3.91 -19.63
N ILE A 51 -16.05 -2.65 -20.08
CA ILE A 51 -15.26 -1.62 -19.39
C ILE A 51 -15.85 -1.33 -18.01
N VAL A 52 -17.19 -1.27 -17.89
CA VAL A 52 -17.87 -1.04 -16.61
C VAL A 52 -17.59 -2.18 -15.62
N GLU A 53 -17.64 -3.44 -16.06
CA GLU A 53 -17.28 -4.59 -15.21
C GLU A 53 -15.82 -4.52 -14.74
N LYS A 54 -14.89 -4.19 -15.65
CA LYS A 54 -13.47 -4.04 -15.28
C LYS A 54 -13.23 -2.88 -14.31
N GLN A 55 -13.97 -1.80 -14.46
CA GLN A 55 -13.92 -0.66 -13.55
C GLN A 55 -14.45 -1.03 -12.16
N TYR A 56 -15.47 -1.87 -12.06
CA TYR A 56 -15.94 -2.39 -10.78
C TYR A 56 -14.85 -3.22 -10.09
N ASN A 57 -14.20 -4.13 -10.81
CA ASN A 57 -13.08 -4.91 -10.27
C ASN A 57 -11.95 -4.01 -9.77
N LEU A 58 -11.62 -2.97 -10.54
CA LEU A 58 -10.60 -2.00 -10.19
C LEU A 58 -10.96 -1.22 -8.91
N LEU A 59 -12.23 -0.84 -8.77
CA LEU A 59 -12.75 -0.21 -7.55
C LEU A 59 -12.66 -1.14 -6.34
N GLN A 60 -13.02 -2.43 -6.49
CA GLN A 60 -12.90 -3.40 -5.39
C GLN A 60 -11.45 -3.59 -4.96
N SER A 61 -10.51 -3.72 -5.92
CA SER A 61 -9.08 -3.80 -5.61
C SER A 61 -8.57 -2.56 -4.90
N LEU A 62 -9.02 -1.36 -5.32
CA LEU A 62 -8.65 -0.10 -4.66
C LEU A 62 -9.20 -0.01 -3.23
N ILE A 63 -10.42 -0.48 -2.99
CA ILE A 63 -11.03 -0.51 -1.65
C ILE A 63 -10.21 -1.42 -0.73
N SER A 64 -9.92 -2.66 -1.15
CA SER A 64 -9.10 -3.58 -0.36
C SER A 64 -7.72 -3.01 -0.02
N LEU A 65 -7.06 -2.35 -0.98
CA LEU A 65 -5.80 -1.67 -0.74
C LEU A 65 -5.94 -0.50 0.25
N THR A 66 -7.01 0.30 0.11
CA THR A 66 -7.25 1.47 0.97
C THR A 66 -7.50 1.06 2.42
N ASP A 67 -8.30 0.03 2.61
CA ASP A 67 -8.63 -0.50 3.94
C ASP A 67 -7.39 -1.14 4.58
N GLY A 68 -6.68 -1.98 3.83
CA GLY A 68 -5.45 -2.62 4.31
C GLY A 68 -4.34 -1.63 4.68
N LEU A 69 -4.14 -0.59 3.86
CA LEU A 69 -3.19 0.49 4.15
C LEU A 69 -3.64 1.31 5.37
N GLY A 70 -4.95 1.61 5.49
CA GLY A 70 -5.47 2.37 6.62
C GLY A 70 -5.30 1.65 7.95
N ASP A 71 -5.52 0.33 7.97
CA ASP A 71 -5.27 -0.48 9.16
C ASP A 71 -3.78 -0.54 9.50
N HIS A 72 -2.91 -0.69 8.50
CA HIS A 72 -1.46 -0.69 8.67
C HIS A 72 -0.96 0.63 9.28
N CYS A 73 -1.28 1.78 8.66
CA CYS A 73 -0.85 3.10 9.14
C CYS A 73 -1.37 3.37 10.57
N ARG A 74 -2.62 2.99 10.87
CA ARG A 74 -3.19 3.12 12.22
C ARG A 74 -2.42 2.29 13.24
N ARG A 75 -2.04 1.07 12.86
CA ARG A 75 -1.27 0.18 13.74
C ARG A 75 0.10 0.77 14.02
N GLU A 76 0.82 1.21 13.00
CA GLU A 76 2.12 1.83 13.18
C GLU A 76 2.04 3.05 14.13
N GLU A 77 1.07 3.93 13.94
CA GLU A 77 0.91 5.13 14.75
C GLU A 77 0.55 4.85 16.22
N THR A 78 0.02 3.66 16.53
CA THR A 78 -0.48 3.31 17.87
C THR A 78 0.35 2.27 18.61
N GLU A 79 0.94 1.33 17.88
CA GLU A 79 1.58 0.13 18.44
C GLU A 79 3.10 0.12 18.26
N LEU A 80 3.68 0.98 17.42
CA LEU A 80 5.13 0.97 17.18
C LEU A 80 5.91 1.27 18.49
N PRO A 81 6.69 0.31 19.02
CA PRO A 81 7.16 0.34 20.40
C PRO A 81 8.27 1.36 20.67
N PHE A 82 8.89 1.88 19.60
CA PHE A 82 9.87 2.96 19.63
C PHE A 82 9.69 3.80 18.38
N PRO A 83 8.95 4.91 18.43
CA PRO A 83 8.94 5.83 17.30
C PRO A 83 10.39 6.25 17.03
N PRO A 84 10.85 6.25 15.76
CA PRO A 84 12.22 6.58 15.33
C PRO A 84 12.68 8.04 15.60
N GLY A 85 12.15 8.66 16.65
CA GLY A 85 12.24 10.07 16.95
C GLY A 85 11.07 10.86 16.36
N THR A 86 10.76 12.00 16.97
CA THR A 86 9.60 12.84 16.64
C THR A 86 9.57 13.29 15.17
N LEU A 87 10.72 13.56 14.56
CA LEU A 87 10.81 14.02 13.17
C LEU A 87 10.46 12.91 12.17
N VAL A 88 10.97 11.70 12.38
CA VAL A 88 10.71 10.57 11.48
C VAL A 88 9.25 10.14 11.58
N THR A 89 8.69 10.02 12.79
CA THR A 89 7.26 9.74 12.97
C THR A 89 6.37 10.80 12.31
N LYS A 90 6.76 12.09 12.41
CA LYS A 90 6.03 13.16 11.73
C LYS A 90 6.12 13.04 10.21
N ALA A 91 7.27 12.64 9.66
CA ALA A 91 7.46 12.43 8.23
C ALA A 91 6.60 11.26 7.72
N LEU A 92 6.60 10.12 8.42
CA LEU A 92 5.77 8.95 8.09
C LEU A 92 4.28 9.31 8.10
N GLY A 93 3.80 10.00 9.15
CA GLY A 93 2.42 10.48 9.19
C GLY A 93 2.06 11.48 8.08
N ILE A 94 3.01 12.26 7.56
CA ILE A 94 2.80 13.10 6.36
C ILE A 94 2.64 12.22 5.11
N GLU A 95 3.47 11.18 4.96
CA GLU A 95 3.37 10.22 3.87
C GLU A 95 2.03 9.47 3.92
N HIS A 96 1.60 8.96 5.08
CA HIS A 96 0.29 8.31 5.26
C HIS A 96 -0.86 9.18 4.75
N ARG A 97 -0.93 10.44 5.21
CA ARG A 97 -1.98 11.38 4.76
C ARG A 97 -1.95 11.62 3.26
N ARG A 98 -0.75 11.67 2.68
CA ARG A 98 -0.59 11.86 1.23
C ARG A 98 -1.07 10.63 0.46
N LEU A 99 -0.72 9.43 0.91
CA LEU A 99 -1.19 8.17 0.32
C LEU A 99 -2.72 8.07 0.37
N HIS A 100 -3.33 8.32 1.52
CA HIS A 100 -4.78 8.33 1.67
C HIS A 100 -5.47 9.37 0.79
N SER A 101 -4.91 10.58 0.70
CA SER A 101 -5.47 11.63 -0.16
C SER A 101 -5.44 11.21 -1.64
N GLU A 102 -4.38 10.54 -2.06
CA GLU A 102 -4.24 10.07 -3.44
C GLU A 102 -5.19 8.90 -3.74
N LEU A 103 -5.32 7.93 -2.82
CA LEU A 103 -6.29 6.85 -2.94
C LEU A 103 -7.73 7.38 -3.01
N ALA A 104 -8.07 8.38 -2.18
CA ALA A 104 -9.37 9.04 -2.23
C ALA A 104 -9.61 9.74 -3.58
N ARG A 105 -8.59 10.41 -4.14
CA ARG A 105 -8.66 11.02 -5.47
C ARG A 105 -8.93 9.97 -6.55
N ILE A 106 -8.22 8.85 -6.54
CA ILE A 106 -8.42 7.75 -7.50
C ILE A 106 -9.83 7.16 -7.36
N ARG A 107 -10.32 6.99 -6.13
CA ARG A 107 -11.69 6.53 -5.89
C ARG A 107 -12.73 7.47 -6.52
N VAL A 108 -12.55 8.78 -6.41
CA VAL A 108 -13.42 9.77 -7.06
C VAL A 108 -13.37 9.64 -8.59
N LEU A 109 -12.18 9.44 -9.17
CA LEU A 109 -12.03 9.18 -10.61
C LEU A 109 -12.79 7.92 -11.05
N LEU A 110 -12.79 6.88 -10.21
CA LEU A 110 -13.49 5.62 -10.48
C LEU A 110 -15.00 5.68 -10.28
N THR A 111 -15.53 6.46 -9.33
CA THR A 111 -16.96 6.46 -9.03
C THR A 111 -17.72 7.64 -9.66
N GLY A 112 -17.03 8.72 -9.97
CA GLY A 112 -17.65 9.97 -10.41
C GLY A 112 -18.01 10.05 -11.90
N ARG A 113 -17.87 8.96 -12.67
CA ARG A 113 -17.98 9.02 -14.14
C ARG A 113 -18.93 7.96 -14.70
N GLU A 114 -20.01 8.45 -15.33
CA GLU A 114 -20.98 7.66 -16.09
C GLU A 114 -20.45 7.43 -17.51
N PHE A 115 -19.77 6.30 -17.75
CA PHE A 115 -19.14 5.96 -19.04
C PHE A 115 -20.11 5.92 -20.24
N ASN A 116 -21.41 5.76 -19.98
CA ASN A 116 -22.49 5.80 -20.97
C ASN A 116 -22.83 7.22 -21.45
N THR A 117 -22.34 8.26 -20.79
CA THR A 117 -22.59 9.68 -21.16
C THR A 117 -21.40 10.34 -21.85
N LEU A 118 -20.25 9.68 -21.84
CA LEU A 118 -18.99 10.20 -22.37
C LEU A 118 -18.83 9.85 -23.85
N SER A 119 -18.22 10.77 -24.59
CA SER A 119 -17.69 10.50 -25.93
C SER A 119 -16.52 9.51 -25.87
N TRP A 120 -16.19 8.94 -27.03
CA TRP A 120 -15.12 7.94 -27.10
C TRP A 120 -13.75 8.51 -26.70
N ASP A 121 -13.43 9.73 -27.12
CA ASP A 121 -12.18 10.40 -26.77
C ASP A 121 -12.11 10.69 -25.26
N GLU A 122 -13.24 11.05 -24.63
CA GLU A 122 -13.32 11.23 -23.18
C GLU A 122 -13.13 9.92 -22.44
N VAL A 123 -13.76 8.83 -22.88
CA VAL A 123 -13.57 7.49 -22.28
C VAL A 123 -12.09 7.08 -22.33
N MET A 124 -11.41 7.30 -23.44
CA MET A 124 -9.99 6.98 -23.60
C MET A 124 -9.08 7.87 -22.75
N ALA A 125 -9.28 9.19 -22.78
CA ALA A 125 -8.53 10.14 -21.96
C ALA A 125 -8.66 9.79 -20.46
N ASN A 126 -9.87 9.41 -20.04
CA ASN A 126 -10.15 9.00 -18.67
C ASN A 126 -9.45 7.69 -18.31
N GLY A 127 -9.44 6.71 -19.22
CA GLY A 127 -8.71 5.45 -19.03
C GLY A 127 -7.22 5.69 -18.81
N TYR A 128 -6.60 6.59 -19.58
CA TYR A 128 -5.20 6.95 -19.40
C TYR A 128 -4.93 7.72 -18.10
N GLU A 129 -5.77 8.70 -17.76
CA GLU A 129 -5.67 9.47 -16.51
C GLU A 129 -5.72 8.53 -15.29
N LEU A 130 -6.68 7.61 -15.29
CA LEU A 130 -6.88 6.63 -14.24
C LEU A 130 -5.71 5.63 -14.17
N GLY A 131 -5.27 5.09 -15.30
CA GLY A 131 -4.15 4.16 -15.36
C GLY A 131 -2.85 4.77 -14.83
N TYR A 132 -2.56 6.02 -15.21
CA TYR A 132 -1.41 6.76 -14.69
C TYR A 132 -1.52 7.03 -13.19
N ALA A 133 -2.72 7.42 -12.72
CA ALA A 133 -2.96 7.66 -11.30
C ALA A 133 -2.74 6.40 -10.44
N ILE A 134 -3.20 5.24 -10.93
CA ILE A 134 -3.02 3.95 -10.27
C ILE A 134 -1.55 3.55 -10.22
N GLU A 135 -0.82 3.63 -11.32
CA GLU A 135 0.60 3.27 -11.30
C GLU A 135 1.39 4.14 -10.32
N ARG A 136 1.10 5.45 -10.34
CA ARG A 136 1.74 6.40 -9.44
C ARG A 136 1.48 6.08 -7.97
N ILE A 137 0.26 5.71 -7.58
CA ILE A 137 -0.01 5.37 -6.17
C ILE A 137 0.64 4.05 -5.79
N CYS A 138 0.72 3.08 -6.69
CA CYS A 138 1.45 1.83 -6.44
C CYS A 138 2.93 2.12 -6.15
N ASP A 139 3.59 2.92 -7.00
CA ASP A 139 4.99 3.31 -6.80
C ASP A 139 5.19 4.07 -5.48
N MET A 140 4.24 4.95 -5.12
CA MET A 140 4.29 5.69 -3.87
C MET A 140 4.18 4.77 -2.64
N ILE A 141 3.31 3.77 -2.68
CA ILE A 141 3.14 2.80 -1.59
C ILE A 141 4.37 1.92 -1.48
N GLU A 142 4.91 1.39 -2.59
CA GLU A 142 6.14 0.58 -2.56
C GLU A 142 7.34 1.37 -2.04
N ALA A 143 7.50 2.62 -2.49
CA ALA A 143 8.57 3.48 -2.01
C ALA A 143 8.44 3.78 -0.51
N HIS A 144 7.21 3.85 0.01
CA HIS A 144 6.94 4.04 1.43
C HIS A 144 7.26 2.77 2.23
N SER A 145 6.70 1.62 1.87
CA SER A 145 6.98 0.34 2.53
C SER A 145 8.47 -0.03 2.52
N ASN A 146 9.21 0.29 1.45
CA ASN A 146 10.66 0.07 1.40
C ASN A 146 11.44 0.89 2.44
N LYS A 147 11.02 2.12 2.74
CA LYS A 147 11.65 2.94 3.79
C LYS A 147 11.37 2.36 5.17
N GLU A 148 10.13 1.93 5.38
CA GLU A 148 9.70 1.34 6.64
C GLU A 148 10.35 -0.02 6.88
N ASP A 149 10.47 -0.87 5.86
CA ASP A 149 11.21 -2.13 5.93
C ASP A 149 12.65 -1.91 6.39
N ALA A 150 13.33 -0.90 5.83
CA ALA A 150 14.68 -0.55 6.26
C ALA A 150 14.72 -0.11 7.72
N LEU A 151 13.77 0.72 8.15
CA LEU A 151 13.66 1.17 9.52
C LEU A 151 13.36 0.02 10.49
N TYR A 152 12.36 -0.79 10.19
CA TYR A 152 11.93 -1.93 10.98
C TYR A 152 13.01 -3.01 11.07
N GLY A 153 13.78 -3.19 10.00
CA GLY A 153 14.98 -4.03 10.00
C GLY A 153 16.01 -3.58 11.05
N LEU A 154 16.30 -2.28 11.11
CA LEU A 154 17.22 -1.72 12.12
C LEU A 154 16.68 -1.89 13.55
N LEU A 155 15.39 -1.60 13.77
CA LEU A 155 14.75 -1.76 15.08
C LEU A 155 14.74 -3.22 15.54
N LYS A 156 14.47 -4.14 14.62
CA LYS A 156 14.52 -5.58 14.87
C LYS A 156 15.91 -6.03 15.30
N THR A 157 16.94 -5.65 14.55
CA THR A 157 18.34 -5.98 14.89
C THR A 157 18.74 -5.43 16.27
N ALA A 158 18.32 -4.20 16.61
CA ALA A 158 18.59 -3.63 17.93
C ALA A 158 17.94 -4.48 19.06
N LEU A 159 16.67 -4.85 18.90
CA LEU A 159 15.93 -5.64 19.91
C LEU A 159 16.48 -7.06 20.09
N GLU A 160 16.91 -7.71 19.01
CA GLU A 160 17.52 -9.03 19.05
C GLU A 160 18.87 -9.02 19.79
N ASN A 161 19.68 -7.95 19.62
CA ASN A 161 20.94 -7.79 20.32
C ASN A 161 20.75 -7.45 21.81
N GLU A 162 19.80 -6.59 22.18
CA GLU A 162 19.47 -6.31 23.59
C GLU A 162 19.05 -7.58 24.34
N THR A 163 18.33 -8.48 23.67
CA THR A 163 17.88 -9.76 24.23
C THR A 163 19.06 -10.70 24.49
N THR A 164 20.05 -10.69 23.58
CA THR A 164 21.23 -11.56 23.67
C THR A 164 22.21 -11.07 24.75
N GLU A 165 22.44 -9.76 24.86
CA GLU A 165 23.32 -9.19 25.89
C GLU A 165 22.76 -9.38 27.30
N SER A 166 21.44 -9.24 27.47
CA SER A 166 20.76 -9.47 28.76
C SER A 166 20.89 -10.93 29.22
N ALA A 167 20.77 -11.91 28.31
CA ALA A 167 20.93 -13.33 28.63
C ALA A 167 22.38 -13.71 28.96
N THR A 168 23.37 -12.98 28.42
CA THR A 168 24.80 -13.27 28.64
C THR A 168 25.29 -12.71 29.98
N GLN A 169 24.70 -11.61 30.48
CA GLN A 169 25.02 -11.04 31.80
C GLN A 169 24.47 -11.87 32.97
N GLU A 170 23.32 -12.53 32.82
CA GLU A 170 22.77 -13.42 33.86
C GLU A 170 23.54 -14.76 33.98
N ALA A 171 24.29 -15.16 32.95
CA ALA A 171 25.02 -16.43 32.91
C ALA A 171 26.45 -16.38 33.50
N SER A 172 26.90 -15.24 34.03
CA SER A 172 28.24 -15.09 34.61
C SER A 172 28.19 -15.23 36.15
N PRO A 173 28.44 -16.43 36.73
CA PRO A 173 28.49 -16.57 38.19
C PRO A 173 29.70 -15.82 38.74
N ALA A 174 29.46 -15.07 39.81
CA ALA A 174 30.48 -14.40 40.59
C ALA A 174 31.63 -15.35 40.92
N ARG A 175 32.82 -15.07 40.39
CA ARG A 175 34.06 -15.65 40.92
C ARG A 175 34.29 -15.01 42.29
N THR A 176 33.76 -15.64 43.33
CA THR A 176 34.18 -15.38 44.71
C THR A 176 35.64 -15.78 44.84
N SER A 177 36.49 -14.78 45.10
CA SER A 177 37.87 -14.96 45.55
C SER A 177 37.91 -15.13 47.06
#